data_AF-A0A1H3WQP3-F1
#
_entry.id   AF-A0A1H3WQP3-F1
#
_cell.length_a   1.000
_cell.length_b   1.000
_cell.length_c   1.000
_cell.angle_alpha   90.00
_cell.angle_beta   90.00
_cell.angle_gamma   90.00
#
_symmetry.space_group_name_H-M   'P 1'
#
loop_
_entity.id
_entity.type
_entity.pdbx_description
1 polymer ?
#
loop_
_entity_poly.entity_id
_entity_poly.type
_entity_poly.pdbx_seq_one_letter_code
_entity_poly.pdbx_strand_id
1 'polypeptide(L)'
;MLEKKLENISPEHISSPEPYVAVPAMQYISYCVNNDELRDMYANLLANSMIDIVKKGVHLGFVDIIKQLSPDEARILKYMSEGHDSIPTINVRYQNEHGEGLDVLKNFSDIGEKSGCESTIETEAAFDNLIRLGLISQREFASLTNKKLYESLKNHEHINEYNDIKELIDGGYNKIVYNEGFVFLTSFGKVFCKICVMSPVDASTS
;
A
#
# COMPACT_ATOMS: atom_id res chain seq x y z
N MET A 1 5.24 20.04 -13.28
CA MET A 1 4.54 18.94 -12.57
C MET A 1 3.52 19.51 -11.61
N LEU A 2 3.91 20.39 -10.68
CA LEU A 2 3.00 21.09 -9.77
C LEU A 2 1.95 21.95 -10.49
N GLU A 3 2.35 22.75 -11.49
CA GLU A 3 1.43 23.58 -12.29
C GLU A 3 0.29 22.75 -12.90
N LYS A 4 0.62 21.58 -13.47
CA LYS A 4 -0.37 20.65 -14.02
C LYS A 4 -1.35 20.12 -12.95
N LYS A 5 -0.90 19.91 -11.71
CA LYS A 5 -1.76 19.46 -10.60
C LYS A 5 -2.74 20.53 -10.14
N LEU A 6 -2.46 21.80 -10.44
CA LEU A 6 -3.29 22.96 -10.06
C LEU A 6 -4.09 23.51 -11.25
N GLU A 7 -3.90 23.00 -12.47
CA GLU A 7 -4.47 23.56 -13.70
C GLU A 7 -6.00 23.63 -13.71
N ASN A 8 -6.65 22.69 -13.01
CA ASN A 8 -8.10 22.55 -12.92
C ASN A 8 -8.68 23.11 -11.61
N ILE A 9 -7.87 23.75 -10.76
CA ILE A 9 -8.32 24.32 -9.49
C ILE A 9 -8.60 25.81 -9.67
N SER A 10 -9.77 26.28 -9.23
CA SER A 10 -10.09 27.72 -9.26
C SER A 10 -9.01 28.55 -8.52
N PRO A 11 -8.47 29.64 -9.12
CA PRO A 11 -7.43 30.47 -8.50
C PRO A 11 -7.80 31.03 -7.12
N GLU A 12 -9.10 31.20 -6.84
CA GLU A 12 -9.60 31.68 -5.55
C GLU A 12 -9.45 30.66 -4.41
N HIS A 13 -9.20 29.39 -4.75
CA HIS A 13 -8.93 28.32 -3.80
C HIS A 13 -7.43 28.02 -3.64
N ILE A 14 -6.56 28.72 -4.38
CA ILE A 14 -5.11 28.54 -4.36
C ILE A 14 -4.47 29.59 -3.45
N SER A 15 -3.79 29.15 -2.41
CA SER A 15 -3.00 29.97 -1.50
C SER A 15 -1.57 29.42 -1.34
N SER A 16 -0.70 30.22 -0.73
CA SER A 16 0.67 29.75 -0.45
C SER A 16 0.64 28.60 0.58
N PRO A 17 1.44 27.55 0.38
CA PRO A 17 1.49 26.44 1.32
C PRO A 17 2.23 26.85 2.59
N GLU A 18 1.98 26.14 3.69
CA GLU A 18 2.71 26.39 4.92
C GLU A 18 4.20 26.07 4.74
N PRO A 19 5.13 26.98 5.10
CA PRO A 19 6.56 26.77 4.87
C PRO A 19 7.09 25.48 5.49
N TYR A 20 6.58 25.10 6.66
CA TYR A 20 7.02 23.89 7.36
C TYR A 20 6.65 22.59 6.63
N VAL A 21 5.69 22.59 5.69
CA VAL A 21 5.40 21.46 4.79
C VAL A 21 6.15 21.63 3.46
N ALA A 22 6.08 22.84 2.89
CA ALA A 22 6.58 23.10 1.55
C ALA A 22 8.10 22.98 1.43
N VAL A 23 8.85 23.57 2.39
CA VAL A 23 10.31 23.54 2.38
C VAL A 23 10.85 22.11 2.40
N PRO A 24 10.48 21.24 3.36
CA PRO A 24 10.99 19.88 3.35
C PRO A 24 10.49 19.11 2.11
N ALA A 25 9.23 19.22 1.70
CA ALA A 25 8.75 18.53 0.50
C ALA A 25 9.55 18.90 -0.77
N MET A 26 9.86 20.18 -0.97
CA MET A 26 10.72 20.65 -2.08
C MET A 26 12.16 20.14 -1.98
N GLN A 27 12.68 19.99 -0.77
CA GLN A 27 14.00 19.41 -0.58
C GLN A 27 14.01 17.93 -1.01
N TYR A 28 13.03 17.13 -0.56
CA TYR A 28 13.02 15.70 -0.84
C TYR A 28 12.62 15.34 -2.27
N ILE A 29 11.70 16.08 -2.89
CA ILE A 29 11.37 15.87 -4.30
C ILE A 29 12.62 16.06 -5.20
N SER A 30 13.57 16.91 -4.80
CA SER A 30 14.82 17.11 -5.53
C SER A 30 15.77 15.89 -5.49
N TYR A 31 15.61 15.00 -4.50
CA TYR A 31 16.37 13.75 -4.41
C TYR A 31 15.72 12.59 -5.18
N CYS A 32 14.44 12.73 -5.56
CA CYS A 32 13.67 11.67 -6.23
C CYS A 32 13.72 11.76 -7.77
N VAL A 33 14.71 12.41 -8.38
CA VAL A 33 14.75 12.74 -9.83
C VAL A 33 14.36 11.56 -10.74
N ASN A 34 14.86 10.36 -10.44
CA ASN A 34 14.67 9.14 -11.23
C ASN A 34 13.51 8.24 -10.73
N ASN A 35 12.59 8.79 -9.93
CA ASN A 35 11.51 8.03 -9.30
C ASN A 35 10.20 8.81 -9.45
N ASP A 36 9.45 8.48 -10.49
CA ASP A 36 8.25 9.22 -10.87
C ASP A 36 7.11 9.02 -9.87
N GLU A 37 7.01 7.86 -9.24
CA GLU A 37 6.01 7.54 -8.21
C GLU A 37 6.16 8.48 -7.00
N LEU A 38 7.35 8.50 -6.38
CA LEU A 38 7.59 9.33 -5.21
C LEU A 38 7.56 10.83 -5.57
N ARG A 39 8.03 11.20 -6.76
CA ARG A 39 7.93 12.59 -7.25
C ARG A 39 6.47 13.03 -7.40
N ASP A 40 5.61 12.17 -7.93
CA ASP A 40 4.18 12.48 -8.04
C ASP A 40 3.56 12.64 -6.66
N MET A 41 3.97 11.81 -5.68
CA MET A 41 3.46 11.93 -4.32
C MET A 41 3.82 13.26 -3.64
N TYR A 42 5.08 13.71 -3.79
CA TYR A 42 5.47 15.04 -3.31
C TYR A 42 4.76 16.16 -4.06
N ALA A 43 4.55 16.01 -5.37
CA ALA A 43 3.81 17.00 -6.16
C ALA A 43 2.34 17.10 -5.71
N ASN A 44 1.68 15.97 -5.43
CA ASN A 44 0.31 15.93 -4.90
C ASN A 44 0.25 16.56 -3.51
N LEU A 45 1.21 16.24 -2.62
CA LEU A 45 1.30 16.83 -1.29
C LEU A 45 1.46 18.35 -1.35
N LEU A 46 2.37 18.85 -2.21
CA LEU A 46 2.58 20.28 -2.41
C LEU A 46 1.31 20.95 -2.97
N ALA A 47 0.70 20.38 -4.00
CA ALA A 47 -0.52 20.92 -4.59
C ALA A 47 -1.65 20.99 -3.55
N ASN A 48 -1.92 19.91 -2.83
CA ASN A 48 -2.96 19.88 -1.80
C ASN A 48 -2.66 20.82 -0.61
N SER A 49 -1.39 21.11 -0.33
CA SER A 49 -1.00 22.11 0.68
C SER A 49 -1.25 23.56 0.24
N MET A 50 -1.53 23.78 -1.05
CA MET A 50 -1.88 25.08 -1.63
C MET A 50 -3.39 25.28 -1.80
N ILE A 51 -4.19 24.23 -1.64
CA ILE A 51 -5.64 24.29 -1.87
C ILE A 51 -6.37 24.50 -0.54
N ASP A 52 -7.01 25.65 -0.32
CA ASP A 52 -7.52 26.06 1.01
C ASP A 52 -8.47 25.05 1.67
N ILE A 53 -9.33 24.40 0.88
CA ILE A 53 -10.28 23.38 1.35
C ILE A 53 -9.58 22.09 1.79
N VAL A 54 -8.43 21.75 1.20
CA VAL A 54 -7.69 20.51 1.46
C VAL A 54 -6.55 20.73 2.45
N LYS A 55 -5.97 21.93 2.48
CA LYS A 55 -4.77 22.31 3.24
C LYS A 55 -4.86 21.97 4.73
N LYS A 56 -6.06 22.02 5.34
CA LYS A 56 -6.29 21.63 6.74
C LYS A 56 -6.05 20.13 7.03
N GLY A 57 -6.19 19.27 6.03
CA GLY A 57 -5.93 17.84 6.11
C GLY A 57 -4.48 17.44 5.81
N VAL A 58 -3.65 18.39 5.39
CA VAL A 58 -2.23 18.13 5.11
C VAL A 58 -1.46 18.06 6.41
N HIS A 59 -0.88 16.89 6.68
CA HIS A 59 -0.09 16.64 7.87
C HIS A 59 1.41 16.69 7.56
N LEU A 60 2.21 17.36 8.40
CA LEU A 60 3.66 17.46 8.22
C LEU A 60 4.34 16.09 8.08
N GLY A 61 3.92 15.14 8.91
CA GLY A 61 4.43 13.76 8.87
C GLY A 61 4.23 13.03 7.54
N PHE A 62 3.36 13.52 6.63
CA PHE A 62 3.25 12.94 5.29
C PHE A 62 4.53 13.11 4.48
N VAL A 63 5.28 14.20 4.68
CA VAL A 63 6.59 14.38 4.07
C VAL A 63 7.54 13.26 4.49
N ASP A 64 7.55 12.90 5.78
CA ASP A 64 8.42 11.86 6.32
C ASP A 64 7.96 10.45 5.96
N ILE A 65 6.65 10.25 5.77
CA ILE A 65 6.10 8.98 5.30
C ILE A 65 6.53 8.72 3.86
N ILE A 66 6.42 9.70 2.95
CA ILE A 66 6.82 9.51 1.54
C ILE A 66 8.29 9.10 1.43
N LYS A 67 9.19 9.63 2.27
CA LYS A 67 10.62 9.23 2.30
C LYS A 67 10.86 7.78 2.68
N GLN A 68 9.92 7.18 3.41
CA GLN A 68 10.02 5.82 3.96
C GLN A 68 9.30 4.79 3.08
N LEU A 69 8.81 5.21 1.90
CA LEU A 69 8.18 4.34 0.93
C LEU A 69 9.15 3.96 -0.19
N SER A 70 9.02 2.72 -0.66
CA SER A 70 9.53 2.31 -1.96
C SER A 70 8.57 2.71 -3.10
N PRO A 71 9.00 2.74 -4.37
CA PRO A 71 8.11 2.89 -5.51
C PRO A 71 6.97 1.86 -5.55
N ASP A 72 7.31 0.61 -5.24
CA ASP A 72 6.35 -0.50 -5.27
C ASP A 72 5.29 -0.34 -4.17
N GLU A 73 5.67 0.12 -2.98
CA GLU A 73 4.72 0.47 -1.92
C GLU A 73 3.82 1.66 -2.30
N ALA A 74 4.36 2.65 -3.00
CA ALA A 74 3.57 3.76 -3.53
C ALA A 74 2.54 3.27 -4.57
N ARG A 75 2.92 2.32 -5.44
CA ARG A 75 2.01 1.67 -6.40
C ARG A 75 0.92 0.86 -5.70
N ILE A 76 1.26 0.12 -4.64
CA ILE A 76 0.27 -0.60 -3.82
C ILE A 76 -0.75 0.38 -3.22
N LEU A 77 -0.29 1.47 -2.60
CA LEU A 77 -1.19 2.48 -2.02
C LEU A 77 -2.07 3.14 -3.08
N LYS A 78 -1.55 3.36 -4.28
CA LYS A 78 -2.32 3.85 -5.43
C LYS A 78 -3.41 2.87 -5.82
N TYR A 79 -3.05 1.61 -6.05
CA TYR A 79 -4.01 0.56 -6.35
C TYR A 79 -5.12 0.46 -5.28
N MET A 80 -4.75 0.47 -3.99
CA MET A 80 -5.73 0.45 -2.91
C MET A 80 -6.66 1.67 -2.93
N SER A 81 -6.13 2.86 -3.25
CA SER A 81 -6.93 4.10 -3.32
C SER A 81 -7.92 4.16 -4.49
N GLU A 82 -7.77 3.31 -5.50
CA GLU A 82 -8.63 3.22 -6.69
C GLU A 82 -9.85 2.31 -6.47
N GLY A 83 -10.25 2.09 -5.21
CA GLY A 83 -11.44 1.30 -4.84
C GLY A 83 -11.13 -0.12 -4.37
N HIS A 84 -9.86 -0.44 -4.15
CA HIS A 84 -9.37 -1.72 -3.65
C HIS A 84 -8.95 -1.61 -2.17
N ASP A 85 -9.83 -1.06 -1.34
CA ASP A 85 -9.59 -0.75 0.08
C ASP A 85 -9.21 -1.97 0.94
N SER A 86 -9.40 -3.20 0.46
CA SER A 86 -9.03 -4.43 1.14
C SER A 86 -8.40 -5.43 0.17
N ILE A 87 -7.22 -5.94 0.54
CA ILE A 87 -6.42 -6.85 -0.27
C ILE A 87 -6.36 -8.22 0.43
N PRO A 88 -6.78 -9.31 -0.23
CA PRO A 88 -6.74 -10.64 0.34
C PRO A 88 -5.30 -11.08 0.60
N THR A 89 -5.06 -11.82 1.68
CA THR A 89 -3.77 -12.47 1.92
C THR A 89 -3.97 -13.92 2.31
N ILE A 90 -2.96 -14.77 2.05
CA ILE A 90 -2.91 -16.14 2.57
C ILE A 90 -1.59 -16.40 3.28
N ASN A 91 -1.66 -17.19 4.35
CA ASN A 91 -0.49 -17.83 4.94
C ASN A 91 -0.51 -19.31 4.57
N VAL A 92 0.65 -19.85 4.15
CA VAL A 92 0.84 -21.28 3.91
C VAL A 92 1.40 -21.89 5.19
N ARG A 93 0.63 -22.78 5.80
CA ARG A 93 0.98 -23.44 7.07
C ARG A 93 1.08 -24.94 6.91
N TYR A 94 2.19 -25.50 7.37
CA TYR A 94 2.35 -26.94 7.53
C TYR A 94 1.89 -27.33 8.94
N GLN A 95 1.02 -28.34 9.04
CA GLN A 95 0.45 -28.84 10.29
C GLN A 95 0.63 -30.36 10.42
N ASN A 96 0.72 -30.84 11.67
CA ASN A 96 0.58 -32.25 12.02
C ASN A 96 -0.90 -32.60 12.30
N GLU A 97 -1.17 -33.87 12.63
CA GLU A 97 -2.52 -34.37 12.93
C GLU A 97 -3.17 -33.70 14.17
N HIS A 98 -2.37 -33.08 15.05
CA HIS A 98 -2.82 -32.37 16.24
C HIS A 98 -3.08 -30.87 15.97
N GLY A 99 -2.85 -30.39 14.74
CA GLY A 99 -3.02 -28.99 14.35
C GLY A 99 -1.85 -28.08 14.75
N GLU A 100 -0.76 -28.65 15.27
CA GLU A 100 0.48 -27.92 15.57
C GLU A 100 1.27 -27.76 14.27
N GLY A 101 1.99 -26.66 14.11
CA GLY A 101 2.60 -26.37 12.83
C GLY A 101 3.27 -25.01 12.72
N LEU A 102 3.87 -24.78 11.56
CA LEU A 102 4.61 -23.57 11.24
C LEU A 102 4.13 -22.94 9.92
N ASP A 103 4.14 -21.61 9.89
CA ASP A 103 3.90 -20.86 8.65
C ASP A 103 5.21 -20.79 7.86
N VAL A 104 5.18 -21.22 6.60
CA VAL A 104 6.33 -21.21 5.69
C VAL A 104 6.29 -20.04 4.71
N LEU A 105 5.11 -19.45 4.55
CA LEU A 105 4.87 -18.24 3.79
C LEU A 105 3.78 -17.45 4.51
N LYS A 106 4.02 -16.15 4.72
CA LYS A 106 3.09 -15.26 5.39
C LYS A 106 2.67 -14.14 4.47
N ASN A 107 1.41 -13.73 4.63
CA ASN A 107 0.84 -12.54 4.01
C ASN A 107 0.98 -12.49 2.49
N PHE A 108 1.01 -13.65 1.84
CA PHE A 108 1.13 -13.70 0.39
C PHE A 108 -0.10 -13.10 -0.27
N SER A 109 0.13 -12.26 -1.28
CA SER A 109 -0.88 -11.67 -2.15
C SER A 109 -0.30 -11.47 -3.54
N ASP A 110 -1.15 -11.55 -4.56
CA ASP A 110 -0.86 -11.17 -5.95
C ASP A 110 -0.88 -9.63 -6.15
N ILE A 111 -0.67 -8.86 -5.07
CA ILE A 111 -0.86 -7.41 -5.10
C ILE A 111 0.20 -6.72 -5.94
N GLY A 112 1.45 -7.19 -5.91
CA GLY A 112 2.54 -6.62 -6.70
C GLY A 112 2.23 -6.64 -8.19
N GLU A 113 1.68 -7.74 -8.69
CA GLU A 113 1.25 -7.88 -10.09
C GLU A 113 0.09 -6.94 -10.41
N LYS A 114 -0.91 -6.88 -9.54
CA LYS A 114 -2.09 -6.02 -9.71
C LYS A 114 -1.76 -4.52 -9.67
N SER A 115 -0.78 -4.12 -8.87
CA SER A 115 -0.33 -2.73 -8.76
C SER A 115 0.75 -2.35 -9.77
N GLY A 116 1.24 -3.28 -10.59
CA GLY A 116 2.29 -3.03 -11.57
C GLY A 116 3.65 -2.72 -10.95
N CYS A 117 4.00 -3.43 -9.86
CA CYS A 117 5.32 -3.35 -9.26
C CYS A 117 6.41 -3.79 -10.24
N GLU A 118 7.59 -3.15 -10.18
CA GLU A 118 8.68 -3.39 -11.13
C GLU A 118 9.47 -4.67 -10.83
N SER A 119 9.43 -5.12 -9.58
CA SER A 119 10.15 -6.29 -9.08
C SER A 119 9.20 -7.30 -8.42
N THR A 120 9.65 -8.55 -8.27
CA THR A 120 8.98 -9.50 -7.39
C THR A 120 9.00 -8.92 -5.98
N ILE A 121 7.85 -8.39 -5.55
CA ILE A 121 7.78 -7.71 -4.27
C ILE A 121 7.75 -8.73 -3.13
N GLU A 122 8.62 -8.53 -2.15
CA GLU A 122 8.52 -9.18 -0.85
C GLU A 122 7.30 -8.62 -0.11
N THR A 123 6.15 -9.22 -0.39
CA THR A 123 4.83 -8.71 0.03
C THR A 123 4.73 -8.57 1.55
N GLU A 124 5.33 -9.51 2.30
CA GLU A 124 5.38 -9.44 3.77
C GLU A 124 6.14 -8.19 4.24
N ALA A 125 7.33 -7.94 3.71
CA ALA A 125 8.13 -6.77 4.08
C ALA A 125 7.46 -5.45 3.70
N ALA A 126 6.83 -5.40 2.51
CA ALA A 126 6.08 -4.22 2.07
C ALA A 126 4.87 -3.95 2.98
N PHE A 127 4.12 -4.98 3.37
CA PHE A 127 3.01 -4.82 4.30
C PHE A 127 3.48 -4.43 5.70
N ASP A 128 4.54 -5.04 6.23
CA ASP A 128 5.12 -4.64 7.51
C ASP A 128 5.52 -3.17 7.51
N ASN A 129 6.16 -2.71 6.43
CA ASN A 129 6.53 -1.32 6.24
C ASN A 129 5.28 -0.41 6.30
N LEU A 130 4.25 -0.70 5.48
CA LEU A 130 3.01 0.07 5.43
C LEU A 130 2.20 0.02 6.74
N ILE A 131 2.24 -1.09 7.48
CA ILE A 131 1.62 -1.25 8.80
C ILE A 131 2.34 -0.38 9.83
N ARG A 132 3.68 -0.40 9.85
CA ARG A 132 4.49 0.45 10.76
C ARG A 132 4.26 1.94 10.53
N LEU A 133 4.00 2.34 9.28
CA LEU A 133 3.67 3.73 8.92
C LEU A 133 2.21 4.08 9.27
N GLY A 134 1.42 3.09 9.71
CA GLY A 134 0.01 3.24 10.06
C GLY A 134 -0.91 3.44 8.85
N LEU A 135 -0.45 3.16 7.63
CA LEU A 135 -1.21 3.38 6.40
C LEU A 135 -2.20 2.24 6.14
N ILE A 136 -1.80 1.01 6.46
CA ILE A 136 -2.67 -0.17 6.40
C ILE A 136 -2.73 -0.86 7.75
N SER A 137 -3.73 -1.71 7.92
CA SER A 137 -3.86 -2.65 9.03
C SER A 137 -4.23 -4.03 8.50
N GLN A 138 -4.05 -5.05 9.32
CA GLN A 138 -4.22 -6.44 8.94
C GLN A 138 -5.30 -7.11 9.81
N ARG A 139 -6.06 -8.02 9.20
CA ARG A 139 -6.86 -9.03 9.88
C ARG A 139 -6.36 -10.41 9.51
N GLU A 140 -5.83 -11.12 10.50
CA GLU A 140 -5.51 -12.55 10.40
C GLU A 140 -6.73 -13.40 10.76
N PHE A 141 -6.78 -14.62 10.24
CA PHE A 141 -7.85 -15.59 10.50
C PHE A 141 -9.25 -15.04 10.22
N ALA A 142 -9.35 -14.11 9.28
CA ALA A 142 -10.57 -13.47 8.84
C ALA A 142 -10.51 -13.35 7.32
N SER A 143 -11.67 -13.45 6.67
CA SER A 143 -11.72 -13.51 5.21
C SER A 143 -12.72 -12.53 4.63
N LEU A 144 -12.39 -12.01 3.46
CA LEU A 144 -13.32 -11.27 2.62
C LEU A 144 -14.44 -12.21 2.14
N THR A 145 -15.62 -11.64 1.90
CA THR A 145 -16.80 -12.38 1.44
C THR A 145 -16.59 -13.02 0.07
N ASN A 146 -15.83 -12.37 -0.81
CA ASN A 146 -15.53 -12.89 -2.14
C ASN A 146 -14.39 -13.92 -2.10
N LYS A 147 -14.75 -15.20 -1.95
CA LYS A 147 -13.80 -16.32 -1.86
C LYS A 147 -12.97 -16.54 -3.13
N LYS A 148 -13.44 -16.11 -4.30
CA LYS A 148 -12.68 -16.26 -5.56
C LYS A 148 -11.32 -15.56 -5.51
N LEU A 149 -11.22 -14.49 -4.71
CA LEU A 149 -9.97 -13.77 -4.50
C LEU A 149 -8.91 -14.67 -3.85
N TYR A 150 -9.28 -15.49 -2.87
CA TYR A 150 -8.37 -16.42 -2.19
C TYR A 150 -8.00 -17.62 -3.05
N GLU A 151 -8.93 -18.12 -3.87
CA GLU A 151 -8.64 -19.21 -4.80
C GLU A 151 -7.59 -18.79 -5.84
N SER A 152 -7.59 -17.53 -6.27
CA SER A 152 -6.53 -16.99 -7.13
C SER A 152 -5.16 -17.06 -6.45
N LEU A 153 -5.09 -16.73 -5.16
CA LEU A 153 -3.84 -16.77 -4.40
C LEU A 153 -3.36 -18.20 -4.19
N LYS A 154 -4.24 -19.13 -3.79
CA LYS A 154 -3.89 -20.54 -3.52
C LYS A 154 -3.38 -21.28 -4.75
N ASN A 155 -3.83 -20.87 -5.94
CA ASN A 155 -3.42 -21.47 -7.22
C ASN A 155 -2.30 -20.69 -7.93
N HIS A 156 -1.74 -19.68 -7.29
CA HIS A 156 -0.69 -18.85 -7.86
C HIS A 156 0.60 -19.66 -8.04
N GLU A 157 1.35 -19.43 -9.13
CA GLU A 157 2.54 -20.23 -9.46
C GLU A 157 3.59 -20.20 -8.34
N HIS A 158 3.83 -19.04 -7.75
CA HIS A 158 4.72 -18.86 -6.59
C HIS A 158 4.35 -19.75 -5.38
N ILE A 159 3.08 -20.12 -5.19
CA ILE A 159 2.67 -21.01 -4.10
C ILE A 159 3.19 -22.44 -4.29
N ASN A 160 3.43 -22.86 -5.54
CA ASN A 160 3.90 -24.21 -5.83
C ASN A 160 5.25 -24.51 -5.15
N GLU A 161 6.10 -23.50 -4.97
CA GLU A 161 7.39 -23.62 -4.27
C GLU A 161 7.22 -24.02 -2.79
N TYR A 162 6.06 -23.73 -2.21
CA TYR A 162 5.75 -24.01 -0.81
C TYR A 162 4.87 -25.25 -0.62
N ASN A 163 4.49 -25.94 -1.69
CA ASN A 163 3.57 -27.08 -1.64
C ASN A 163 4.24 -28.44 -1.37
N ASP A 164 5.57 -28.53 -1.39
CA ASP A 164 6.30 -29.79 -1.20
C ASP A 164 7.64 -29.58 -0.45
N ILE A 165 7.57 -29.04 0.77
CA ILE A 165 8.76 -28.87 1.60
C ILE A 165 9.08 -30.18 2.32
N LYS A 166 9.93 -30.99 1.69
CA LYS A 166 10.27 -32.35 2.13
C LYS A 166 10.70 -32.44 3.61
N GLU A 167 11.51 -31.49 4.10
CA GLU A 167 11.96 -31.48 5.49
C GLU A 167 10.79 -31.46 6.50
N LEU A 168 9.73 -30.70 6.19
CA LEU A 168 8.57 -30.59 7.05
C LEU A 168 7.68 -31.83 6.97
N ILE A 169 7.54 -32.40 5.78
CA ILE A 169 6.78 -33.63 5.54
C ILE A 169 7.45 -34.80 6.27
N ASP A 170 8.77 -34.97 6.10
CA ASP A 170 9.57 -36.00 6.78
C ASP A 170 9.56 -35.79 8.31
N GLY A 171 9.41 -34.54 8.76
CA GLY A 171 9.24 -34.15 10.16
C GLY A 171 7.84 -34.36 10.75
N GLY A 172 6.88 -34.89 9.97
CA GLY A 172 5.53 -35.21 10.44
C GLY A 172 4.50 -34.09 10.29
N TYR A 173 4.83 -32.99 9.61
CA TYR A 173 3.88 -31.95 9.22
C TYR A 173 3.39 -32.22 7.80
N ASN A 174 2.49 -33.19 7.66
CA ASN A 174 2.01 -33.71 6.38
C ASN A 174 0.79 -32.96 5.81
N LYS A 175 0.22 -31.99 6.54
CA LYS A 175 -0.99 -31.28 6.14
C LYS A 175 -0.70 -29.81 5.83
N ILE A 176 -0.98 -29.39 4.61
CA ILE A 176 -0.91 -27.98 4.20
C ILE A 176 -2.27 -27.31 4.44
N VAL A 177 -2.23 -26.16 5.11
CA VAL A 177 -3.40 -25.33 5.41
C VAL A 177 -3.14 -23.90 4.94
N TYR A 178 -4.11 -23.35 4.22
CA TYR A 178 -4.12 -21.96 3.80
C TYR A 178 -4.96 -21.13 4.77
N ASN A 179 -4.32 -20.30 5.58
CA ASN A 179 -5.02 -19.39 6.47
C ASN A 179 -5.32 -18.10 5.73
N GLU A 180 -6.60 -17.78 5.57
CA GLU A 180 -7.04 -16.56 4.90
C GLU A 180 -6.94 -15.34 5.85
N GLY A 181 -6.48 -14.24 5.28
CA GLY A 181 -6.38 -12.93 5.91
C GLY A 181 -6.72 -11.81 4.94
N PHE A 182 -6.61 -10.57 5.36
CA PHE A 182 -6.57 -9.42 4.46
C PHE A 182 -5.91 -8.21 5.12
N VAL A 183 -5.35 -7.34 4.30
CA VAL A 183 -4.91 -5.99 4.70
C VAL A 183 -5.89 -4.94 4.17
N PHE A 184 -6.01 -3.81 4.86
CA PHE A 184 -6.94 -2.75 4.49
C PHE A 184 -6.40 -1.37 4.89
N LEU A 185 -6.80 -0.32 4.16
CA LEU A 185 -6.41 1.05 4.49
C LEU A 185 -6.98 1.48 5.85
N THR A 186 -6.14 2.05 6.71
CA THR A 186 -6.61 2.69 7.95
C THR A 186 -7.26 4.04 7.63
N SER A 187 -7.94 4.64 8.60
CA SER A 187 -8.44 6.02 8.44
C SER A 187 -7.31 7.01 8.13
N PHE A 188 -6.14 6.83 8.74
CA PHE A 188 -4.95 7.64 8.47
C PHE A 188 -4.41 7.39 7.06
N GLY A 189 -4.33 6.13 6.63
CA GLY A 189 -3.95 5.74 5.28
C GLY A 189 -4.88 6.30 4.21
N LYS A 190 -6.20 6.32 4.44
CA LYS A 190 -7.17 6.92 3.50
C LYS A 190 -6.93 8.42 3.32
N VAL A 191 -6.67 9.15 4.42
CA VAL A 191 -6.32 10.58 4.33
C VAL A 191 -4.99 10.76 3.62
N PHE A 192 -3.97 9.94 3.94
CA PHE A 192 -2.69 9.97 3.25
C PHE A 192 -2.84 9.74 1.75
N CYS A 193 -3.57 8.70 1.33
CA CYS A 193 -3.80 8.44 -0.09
C CYS A 193 -4.52 9.59 -0.79
N LYS A 194 -5.55 10.16 -0.16
CA LYS A 194 -6.26 11.33 -0.71
C LYS A 194 -5.35 12.52 -0.95
N ILE A 195 -4.35 12.75 -0.08
CA ILE A 195 -3.49 13.93 -0.11
C ILE A 195 -2.24 13.71 -0.97
N CYS A 196 -1.62 12.53 -0.86
CA CYS A 196 -0.32 12.25 -1.43
C CYS A 196 -0.40 11.34 -2.65
N VAL A 197 -1.42 10.49 -2.80
CA VAL A 197 -1.44 9.48 -3.87
C VAL A 197 -2.38 9.87 -5.00
N MET A 198 -3.55 10.43 -4.66
CA MET A 198 -4.54 10.87 -5.64
C MET A 198 -4.21 12.27 -6.15
N SER A 199 -4.46 12.52 -7.44
CA SER A 199 -4.35 13.88 -8.00
C SER A 199 -5.39 14.80 -7.34
N PRO A 200 -5.04 16.07 -7.07
CA PRO A 200 -6.00 17.04 -6.58
C PRO A 200 -7.19 17.17 -7.55
N VAL A 201 -8.38 17.24 -6.99
CA VAL A 201 -9.64 17.46 -7.72
C VAL A 201 -10.30 18.70 -7.17
N ASP A 202 -10.89 19.50 -8.06
CA ASP A 202 -11.69 20.64 -7.66
C ASP A 202 -12.98 20.15 -7.00
N ALA A 203 -13.22 20.56 -5.75
CA ALA A 203 -14.40 20.15 -5.00
C ALA A 203 -15.72 20.67 -5.62
N SER A 204 -15.66 21.58 -6.60
CA SER A 204 -16.82 22.03 -7.39
C SER A 204 -17.29 21.01 -8.45
N THR A 205 -16.54 19.92 -8.65
CA THR A 205 -16.84 18.88 -9.66
C THR A 205 -17.33 17.54 -9.09
N SER A 206 -17.64 17.48 -7.78
CA SER A 206 -18.18 16.31 -7.08
C SER A 206 -19.66 16.44 -6.75
#